data_AF-A0A3D3BQC3-F1
#
_entry.id   AF-A0A3D3BQC3-F1
#
_cell.length_a   1.000
_cell.length_b   1.000
_cell.length_c   1.000
_cell.angle_alpha   90.00
_cell.angle_beta   90.00
_cell.angle_gamma   90.00
#
_symmetry.space_group_name_H-M   'P 1'
#
loop_
_entity.id
_entity.type
_entity.pdbx_description
1 polymer ?
#
loop_
_entity_poly.entity_id
_entity_poly.type
_entity_poly.pdbx_seq_one_letter_code
_entity_poly.pdbx_strand_id
1 'polypeptide(L)'
;MTLGLTFATDINSEDAALVAAGRDTLMSALQVARGVGATHLGGVIFSAMDKYPGPGTAAARANSVAVIKELAQESARSDITITLEFVNRYESNLLNTVQQTLDYMDDVDEDNVVVHADVYHMNIE
;
A
#
# COMPACT_ATOMS: atom_id res chain seq x y z
N MET A 1 -7.29 10.44 3.15
CA MET A 1 -8.07 9.73 2.11
C MET A 1 -7.60 8.29 2.09
N THR A 2 -8.51 7.32 2.05
CA THR A 2 -8.12 5.90 1.98
C THR A 2 -8.75 5.20 0.78
N LEU A 3 -8.10 4.14 0.30
CA LEU A 3 -8.59 3.24 -0.76
C LEU A 3 -7.99 1.84 -0.58
N GLY A 4 -8.64 0.85 -1.20
CA GLY A 4 -8.09 -0.50 -1.38
C GLY A 4 -7.91 -0.79 -2.87
N LEU A 5 -6.77 -1.37 -3.25
CA LEU A 5 -6.57 -1.82 -4.62
C LEU A 5 -7.40 -3.10 -4.89
N THR A 6 -7.58 -3.43 -6.15
CA THR A 6 -8.25 -4.65 -6.61
C THR A 6 -7.24 -5.56 -7.29
N PHE A 7 -7.59 -6.81 -7.60
CA PHE A 7 -6.71 -7.67 -8.40
C PHE A 7 -6.37 -7.09 -9.79
N ALA A 8 -7.21 -6.22 -10.35
CA ALA A 8 -6.92 -5.54 -11.62
C ALA A 8 -5.88 -4.42 -11.49
N THR A 9 -5.57 -4.01 -10.25
CA THR A 9 -4.68 -2.90 -9.91
C THR A 9 -3.68 -3.31 -8.83
N ASP A 10 -3.35 -4.59 -8.74
CA ASP A 10 -2.51 -5.14 -7.67
C ASP A 10 -1.03 -4.88 -7.94
N ILE A 11 -0.41 -4.06 -7.08
CA ILE A 11 1.04 -3.79 -7.14
C ILE A 11 1.86 -4.88 -6.46
N ASN A 12 1.23 -5.76 -5.67
CA ASN A 12 1.81 -6.99 -5.13
C ASN A 12 1.62 -8.15 -6.13
N SER A 13 2.10 -7.96 -7.36
CA SER A 13 1.96 -8.91 -8.46
C SER A 13 3.28 -9.05 -9.21
N GLU A 14 3.51 -10.21 -9.83
CA GLU A 14 4.59 -10.40 -10.81
C GLU A 14 4.18 -9.98 -12.23
N ASP A 15 2.88 -9.75 -12.46
CA ASP A 15 2.38 -9.21 -13.72
C ASP A 15 2.62 -7.70 -13.79
N ALA A 16 3.58 -7.29 -14.62
CA ALA A 16 3.96 -5.90 -14.81
C ALA A 16 2.79 -5.01 -15.26
N ALA A 17 1.79 -5.55 -15.97
CA ALA A 17 0.63 -4.76 -16.38
C ALA A 17 -0.28 -4.41 -15.20
N LEU A 18 -0.47 -5.35 -14.25
CA LEU A 18 -1.23 -5.10 -13.02
C LEU A 18 -0.49 -4.10 -12.11
N VAL A 19 0.83 -4.25 -11.99
CA VAL A 19 1.68 -3.31 -11.23
C VAL A 19 1.59 -1.90 -11.81
N ALA A 20 1.68 -1.75 -13.13
CA ALA A 20 1.54 -0.46 -13.80
C ALA A 20 0.15 0.16 -13.58
N ALA A 21 -0.92 -0.65 -13.72
CA ALA A 21 -2.29 -0.18 -13.49
C ALA A 21 -2.52 0.25 -12.03
N GLY A 22 -1.97 -0.48 -11.07
CA GLY A 22 -1.98 -0.13 -9.65
C GLY A 22 -1.23 1.16 -9.36
N ARG A 23 -0.01 1.30 -9.90
CA ARG A 23 0.76 2.55 -9.80
C ARG A 23 -0.04 3.75 -10.33
N ASP A 24 -0.63 3.64 -11.52
CA ASP A 24 -1.41 4.74 -12.12
C ASP A 24 -2.65 5.08 -11.30
N THR A 25 -3.30 4.07 -10.71
CA THR A 25 -4.42 4.25 -9.77
C THR A 25 -3.99 5.04 -8.53
N LEU A 26 -2.85 4.69 -7.94
CA LEU A 26 -2.31 5.38 -6.76
C LEU A 26 -1.88 6.81 -7.06
N MET A 27 -1.25 7.06 -8.22
CA MET A 27 -0.88 8.41 -8.65
C MET A 27 -2.12 9.28 -8.91
N SER A 28 -3.20 8.70 -9.44
CA SER A 28 -4.49 9.38 -9.60
C SER A 28 -5.13 9.70 -8.24
N ALA A 29 -5.09 8.75 -7.30
CA ALA A 29 -5.55 8.97 -5.94
C ALA A 29 -4.77 10.10 -5.25
N LEU A 30 -3.46 10.19 -5.47
CA LEU A 30 -2.66 11.31 -4.97
C LEU A 30 -3.12 12.66 -5.55
N GLN A 31 -3.46 12.74 -6.85
CA GLN A 31 -4.01 13.98 -7.41
C GLN A 31 -5.35 14.36 -6.76
N VAL A 32 -6.21 13.38 -6.48
CA VAL A 32 -7.47 13.63 -5.77
C VAL A 32 -7.19 14.12 -4.35
N ALA A 33 -6.28 13.48 -3.62
CA ALA A 33 -5.87 13.88 -2.28
C ALA A 33 -5.38 15.33 -2.24
N ARG A 34 -4.53 15.72 -3.19
CA ARG A 34 -4.08 17.11 -3.37
C ARG A 34 -5.24 18.06 -3.63
N GLY A 35 -6.14 17.71 -4.57
CA GLY A 35 -7.26 18.55 -4.97
C GLY A 35 -8.26 18.84 -3.85
N VAL A 36 -8.41 17.92 -2.89
CA VAL A 36 -9.31 18.09 -1.73
C VAL A 36 -8.59 18.62 -0.49
N GLY A 37 -7.28 18.89 -0.57
CA GLY A 37 -6.48 19.36 0.57
C GLY A 37 -6.27 18.30 1.65
N ALA A 38 -6.26 17.02 1.30
CA ALA A 38 -5.92 15.94 2.23
C ALA A 38 -4.43 15.97 2.55
N THR A 39 -4.08 15.65 3.81
CA THR A 39 -2.69 15.52 4.28
C THR A 39 -2.23 14.07 4.41
N HIS A 40 -3.14 13.12 4.19
CA HIS A 40 -2.86 11.68 4.32
C HIS A 40 -3.53 10.92 3.16
N LEU A 41 -2.81 9.93 2.62
CA LEU A 41 -3.29 8.95 1.65
C LEU A 41 -2.93 7.55 2.15
N GLY A 42 -3.85 6.58 2.11
CA GLY A 42 -3.51 5.23 2.55
C GLY A 42 -4.61 4.20 2.40
N GLY A 43 -4.56 3.20 3.28
CA GLY A 43 -5.40 2.00 3.22
C GLY A 43 -4.61 0.79 2.77
N VAL A 44 -5.30 -0.19 2.17
CA VAL A 44 -4.67 -1.38 1.56
C VAL A 44 -4.18 -1.02 0.15
N ILE A 45 -3.10 -0.23 0.13
CA ILE A 45 -2.50 0.31 -1.09
C ILE A 45 -1.24 -0.44 -1.54
N PHE A 46 -0.73 -1.34 -0.69
CA PHE A 46 0.45 -2.16 -0.95
C PHE A 46 0.13 -3.48 -1.67
N SER A 47 -1.16 -3.84 -1.77
CA SER A 47 -1.66 -5.04 -2.43
C SER A 47 -3.13 -4.84 -2.80
N ALA A 48 -3.72 -5.76 -3.56
CA ALA A 48 -5.18 -5.88 -3.61
C ALA A 48 -5.76 -6.13 -2.21
N MET A 49 -6.96 -5.60 -1.96
CA MET A 49 -7.73 -5.82 -0.75
C MET A 49 -8.75 -6.94 -0.97
N ASP A 50 -8.29 -8.18 -0.89
CA ASP A 50 -9.12 -9.37 -1.16
C ASP A 50 -8.47 -10.65 -0.60
N LYS A 51 -9.20 -11.75 -0.64
CA LYS A 51 -8.71 -13.07 -0.24
C LYS A 51 -7.83 -13.67 -1.34
N TYR A 52 -6.53 -13.56 -1.16
CA TYR A 52 -5.56 -14.24 -2.03
C TYR A 52 -5.69 -15.78 -1.96
N PRO A 53 -5.48 -16.49 -3.09
CA PRO A 53 -5.51 -17.95 -3.13
C PRO A 53 -4.26 -18.61 -2.54
N GLY A 54 -3.18 -17.85 -2.30
CA GLY A 54 -1.91 -18.36 -1.81
C GLY A 54 -1.01 -17.27 -1.22
N PRO A 55 0.19 -17.65 -0.73
CA PRO A 55 1.16 -16.70 -0.21
C PRO A 55 1.73 -15.78 -1.30
N GLY A 56 2.19 -14.59 -0.91
CA GLY A 56 2.92 -13.69 -1.80
C GLY A 56 4.32 -14.23 -2.14
N THR A 57 4.98 -13.59 -3.12
CA THR A 57 6.35 -13.91 -3.53
C THR A 57 7.28 -12.73 -3.24
N ALA A 58 8.58 -13.00 -3.17
CA ALA A 58 9.58 -11.94 -2.98
C ALA A 58 9.58 -10.93 -4.14
N ALA A 59 9.34 -11.40 -5.38
CA ALA A 59 9.27 -10.54 -6.55
C ALA A 59 8.02 -9.62 -6.52
N ALA A 60 6.85 -10.17 -6.18
CA ALA A 60 5.63 -9.38 -5.99
C ALA A 60 5.79 -8.33 -4.89
N ARG A 61 6.40 -8.70 -3.75
CA ARG A 61 6.71 -7.76 -2.67
C ARG A 61 7.66 -6.66 -3.13
N ALA A 62 8.71 -6.98 -3.88
CA ALA A 62 9.66 -5.98 -4.39
C ALA A 62 8.98 -4.97 -5.33
N ASN A 63 8.05 -5.43 -6.18
CA ASN A 63 7.25 -4.54 -7.03
C ASN A 63 6.38 -3.59 -6.20
N SER A 64 5.70 -4.12 -5.17
CA SER A 64 4.90 -3.33 -4.24
C SER A 64 5.74 -2.24 -3.56
N VAL A 65 6.89 -2.62 -2.98
CA VAL A 65 7.83 -1.67 -2.33
C VAL A 65 8.25 -0.55 -3.28
N ALA A 66 8.63 -0.91 -4.52
CA ALA A 66 9.08 0.07 -5.50
C ALA A 66 7.99 1.11 -5.84
N VAL A 67 6.74 0.67 -6.01
CA VAL A 67 5.62 1.58 -6.29
C VAL A 67 5.25 2.43 -5.08
N ILE A 68 5.25 1.87 -3.87
CA ILE A 68 5.00 2.65 -2.65
C ILE A 68 6.10 3.69 -2.40
N LYS A 69 7.37 3.34 -2.63
CA LYS A 69 8.49 4.29 -2.55
C LYS A 69 8.29 5.47 -3.51
N GLU A 70 7.93 5.19 -4.76
CA GLU A 70 7.65 6.24 -5.74
C GLU A 70 6.46 7.13 -5.31
N LEU A 71 5.38 6.52 -4.82
CA LEU A 71 4.22 7.25 -4.31
C LEU A 71 4.58 8.13 -3.10
N ALA A 72 5.41 7.62 -2.19
CA ALA A 72 5.91 8.35 -1.03
C ALA A 72 6.74 9.58 -1.45
N GLN A 73 7.68 9.41 -2.39
CA GLN A 73 8.49 10.50 -2.92
C GLN A 73 7.65 11.58 -3.61
N GLU A 74 6.65 11.20 -4.42
CA GLU A 74 5.79 12.15 -5.11
C GLU A 74 4.83 12.86 -4.14
N SER A 75 4.28 12.13 -3.16
CA SER A 75 3.37 12.69 -2.15
C SER A 75 4.05 13.68 -1.19
N ALA A 76 5.34 13.46 -0.87
CA ALA A 76 6.13 14.36 -0.04
C ALA A 76 6.22 15.79 -0.62
N ARG A 77 6.16 15.95 -1.95
CA ARG A 77 6.14 17.26 -2.64
C ARG A 77 4.91 18.10 -2.32
N SER A 78 3.92 17.54 -1.65
CA SER A 78 2.67 18.19 -1.27
C SER A 78 2.33 17.97 0.21
N ASP A 79 3.33 17.63 1.03
CA ASP A 79 3.17 17.37 2.47
C ASP A 79 2.10 16.31 2.78
N ILE A 80 1.95 15.32 1.89
CA ILE A 80 1.04 14.19 2.08
C ILE A 80 1.81 13.00 2.65
N THR A 81 1.30 12.48 3.75
CA THR A 81 1.80 11.26 4.40
C THR A 81 1.12 10.03 3.81
N ILE A 82 1.91 9.00 3.51
CA ILE A 82 1.42 7.69 3.10
C ILE A 82 1.19 6.82 4.33
N THR A 83 0.02 6.21 4.42
CA THR A 83 -0.39 5.40 5.57
C THR A 83 -0.68 3.97 5.12
N LEU A 84 0.06 2.98 5.64
CA LEU A 84 -0.08 1.57 5.26
C LEU A 84 -0.96 0.83 6.27
N GLU A 85 -2.13 0.39 5.82
CA GLU A 85 -3.09 -0.34 6.66
C GLU A 85 -2.82 -1.84 6.61
N PHE A 86 -2.14 -2.37 7.62
CA PHE A 86 -2.05 -3.82 7.73
C PHE A 86 -3.42 -4.40 8.09
N VAL A 87 -3.78 -5.49 7.42
CA VAL A 87 -5.12 -6.07 7.50
C VAL A 87 -5.05 -7.55 7.82
N ASN A 88 -6.17 -8.15 8.21
CA ASN A 88 -6.17 -9.59 8.48
C ASN A 88 -5.86 -10.42 7.21
N ARG A 89 -5.51 -11.70 7.40
CA ARG A 89 -5.20 -12.65 6.29
C ARG A 89 -6.30 -12.89 5.25
N TYR A 90 -7.52 -12.37 5.48
CA TYR A 90 -8.63 -12.47 4.53
C TYR A 90 -8.67 -11.30 3.55
N GLU A 91 -7.90 -10.24 3.81
CA GLU A 91 -7.93 -8.99 3.05
C GLU A 91 -6.57 -8.65 2.43
N SER A 92 -5.49 -9.30 2.86
CA SER A 92 -4.20 -9.28 2.14
C SER A 92 -3.37 -10.51 2.51
N ASN A 93 -2.43 -10.88 1.64
CA ASN A 93 -1.38 -11.86 1.93
C ASN A 93 0.01 -11.24 2.14
N LEU A 94 0.12 -9.91 2.21
CA LEU A 94 1.40 -9.21 2.29
C LEU A 94 1.68 -8.63 3.69
N LEU A 95 0.88 -7.65 4.14
CA LEU A 95 1.07 -6.99 5.44
C LEU A 95 -0.11 -7.31 6.36
N ASN A 96 0.10 -8.22 7.30
CA ASN A 96 -0.93 -8.65 8.25
C ASN A 96 -0.65 -8.29 9.71
N THR A 97 0.60 -7.93 10.03
CA THR A 97 1.03 -7.59 11.38
C THR A 97 1.81 -6.27 11.39
N VAL A 98 1.88 -5.63 12.56
CA VAL A 98 2.68 -4.41 12.74
C VAL A 98 4.14 -4.66 12.36
N GLN A 99 4.74 -5.78 12.78
CA GLN A 99 6.16 -6.06 12.50
C GLN A 99 6.43 -6.20 10.99
N GLN A 100 5.58 -6.90 10.25
CA GLN A 100 5.71 -7.00 8.79
C GLN A 100 5.64 -5.64 8.11
N THR A 101 4.78 -4.75 8.60
CA THR A 101 4.66 -3.39 8.07
C THR A 101 5.90 -2.56 8.37
N LEU A 102 6.49 -2.69 9.56
CA LEU A 102 7.75 -2.03 9.89
C LEU A 102 8.89 -2.53 9.00
N ASP A 103 9.03 -3.85 8.83
CA ASP A 103 10.04 -4.43 7.93
C ASP A 103 9.83 -3.99 6.46
N TYR A 104 8.57 -3.82 6.04
CA TYR A 104 8.23 -3.29 4.72
C TYR A 104 8.58 -1.80 4.60
N MET A 105 8.35 -1.00 5.65
CA MET A 105 8.71 0.42 5.68
C MET A 105 10.22 0.62 5.62
N ASP A 106 11.01 -0.25 6.26
CA ASP A 106 12.48 -0.24 6.18
C ASP A 106 12.96 -0.46 4.73
N ASP A 107 12.27 -1.30 3.95
CA ASP A 107 12.59 -1.52 2.54
C ASP A 107 12.11 -0.37 1.63
N VAL A 108 11.00 0.29 1.99
CA VAL A 108 10.53 1.50 1.29
C VAL A 108 11.51 2.65 1.53
N ASP A 109 12.02 2.81 2.74
CA ASP A 109 13.04 3.79 3.13
C ASP A 109 12.63 5.23 2.75
N GLU A 110 11.46 5.68 3.25
CA GLU A 110 10.93 7.03 3.06
C GLU A 110 10.25 7.53 4.36
N ASP A 111 10.64 8.71 4.84
CA ASP A 111 10.22 9.27 6.14
C ASP A 111 8.71 9.58 6.26
N ASN A 112 8.03 9.77 5.13
CA ASN A 112 6.60 10.10 5.10
C ASN A 112 5.69 8.88 4.95
N VAL A 113 6.20 7.68 5.19
CA VAL A 113 5.42 6.44 5.22
C VAL A 113 5.23 6.02 6.68
N VAL A 114 3.98 5.81 7.10
CA VAL A 114 3.64 5.46 8.47
C VAL A 114 2.62 4.33 8.54
N VAL A 115 2.49 3.71 9.71
CA VAL A 115 1.51 2.66 9.97
C VAL A 115 0.10 3.26 10.14
N HIS A 116 -0.88 2.69 9.43
CA HIS A 116 -2.30 2.83 9.74
C HIS A 116 -2.73 1.58 10.54
N ALA A 117 -2.98 1.74 11.83
CA ALA A 117 -3.36 0.63 12.70
C ALA A 117 -4.87 0.60 12.90
N ASP A 118 -5.52 -0.48 12.48
CA ASP A 118 -6.93 -0.76 12.76
C ASP A 118 -7.04 -1.87 13.83
N VAL A 119 -7.78 -1.57 14.89
CA VAL A 119 -7.98 -2.47 16.04
C VAL A 119 -8.72 -3.76 15.69
N TYR A 120 -9.52 -3.78 14.62
CA TYR A 120 -10.18 -4.99 14.15
C TYR A 120 -9.17 -5.99 13.59
N HIS A 121 -8.24 -5.54 12.75
CA HIS A 121 -7.20 -6.39 12.18
C HIS A 121 -6.20 -6.85 13.25
N MET A 122 -5.79 -5.94 14.14
CA MET A 122 -4.93 -6.26 15.30
C MET A 122 -5.56 -7.27 16.27
N ASN A 123 -6.88 -7.37 16.31
CA ASN A 123 -7.55 -8.36 17.16
C ASN A 123 -7.50 -9.77 16.54
N ILE A 124 -7.21 -9.88 15.23
CA ILE A 124 -7.12 -11.16 14.51
C ILE A 124 -5.66 -11.63 14.39
N GLU A 125 -4.73 -10.72 14.13
CA GLU A 125 -3.30 -10.98 13.85
C GLU A 125 -2.38 -10.33 14.90
#